data_AF-A0A5N6ZYH1-F1
#
_entry.id   AF-A0A5N6ZYH1-F1
#
_cell.length_a   1.000
_cell.length_b   1.000
_cell.length_c   1.000
_cell.angle_alpha   90.00
_cell.angle_beta   90.00
_cell.angle_gamma   90.00
#
_symmetry.space_group_name_H-M   'P 1'
#
loop_
_entity.id
_entity.type
_entity.pdbx_description
1 polymer ?
#
loop_
_entity_poly.entity_id
_entity_poly.type
_entity_poly.pdbx_seq_one_letter_code
_entity_poly.pdbx_strand_id
1 'polypeptide(L)'
;MPCIYSWKPTERLVVELVDDWHSTPISPVTIRLHHEYVKTCESGKAWKKKRKAFQGVGRSDSSVVIDNILQSHHRNWDSLDDTGKSALRARFHECKRYGKGWSLLADSLGRSSILLCSQKLANLIHNTTMTLKTLNFMIDDIQFRQPDIMGILEVVEQLADDLVHNGRVLCDVSSVLTKLRDIRHSIAPSHRDFF
;
A
#
# COMPACT_ATOMS: atom_id res chain seq x y z
N MET A 1 20.84 32.85 7.23
CA MET A 1 21.31 31.44 7.32
C MET A 1 21.87 31.22 8.72
N PRO A 2 21.74 30.04 9.37
CA PRO A 2 21.49 28.67 8.86
C PRO A 2 20.13 28.12 9.41
N CYS A 3 19.56 26.96 9.06
CA CYS A 3 20.16 25.64 8.86
C CYS A 3 19.34 24.78 7.89
N ILE A 4 20.10 24.06 7.07
CA ILE A 4 19.72 23.05 6.11
C ILE A 4 19.29 21.79 6.88
N TYR A 5 18.07 21.32 6.70
CA TYR A 5 17.76 19.91 6.92
C TYR A 5 17.07 19.35 5.69
N SER A 6 17.86 18.53 5.00
CA SER A 6 17.46 17.49 4.08
C SER A 6 16.31 16.67 4.69
N TRP A 7 15.11 16.86 4.14
CA TRP A 7 13.97 15.97 4.41
C TRP A 7 14.09 14.78 3.47
N LYS A 8 14.06 13.56 3.99
CA LYS A 8 13.91 12.40 3.12
C LYS A 8 12.51 12.46 2.48
N PRO A 9 12.38 12.24 1.15
CA PRO A 9 11.08 12.29 0.44
C PRO A 9 9.97 11.43 1.08
N THR A 10 10.38 10.43 1.85
CA THR A 10 9.56 9.46 2.59
C THR A 10 8.68 10.03 3.70
N GLU A 11 8.97 11.17 4.30
CA GLU A 11 8.23 11.67 5.49
C GLU A 11 7.10 12.65 5.15
N ARG A 12 7.15 13.25 3.95
CA ARG A 12 6.14 14.22 3.49
C ARG A 12 4.80 13.58 3.13
N LEU A 13 4.85 12.35 2.63
CA LEU A 13 3.69 11.64 2.09
C LEU A 13 2.64 11.32 3.16
N VAL A 14 3.03 10.88 4.37
CA VAL A 14 2.07 10.41 5.40
C VAL A 14 1.09 11.51 5.85
N VAL A 15 1.50 12.78 5.77
CA VAL A 15 0.71 13.94 6.20
C VAL A 15 -0.20 14.44 5.08
N GLU A 16 0.33 14.59 3.86
CA GLU A 16 -0.45 14.97 2.68
C GLU A 16 -1.50 13.86 2.33
N LEU A 17 -1.27 12.62 2.76
CA LEU A 17 -2.11 11.44 2.52
C LEU A 17 -3.45 11.39 3.24
N VAL A 18 -3.51 11.88 4.48
CA VAL A 18 -4.76 11.85 5.25
C VAL A 18 -5.71 12.95 4.78
N ASP A 19 -5.17 13.98 4.13
CA ASP A 19 -5.89 15.14 3.62
C ASP A 19 -6.30 15.03 2.14
N ASP A 20 -5.58 14.25 1.30
CA ASP A 20 -5.79 14.21 -0.17
C ASP A 20 -6.29 12.85 -0.72
N TRP A 21 -7.06 12.11 0.09
CA TRP A 21 -7.53 10.72 -0.17
C TRP A 21 -8.38 10.54 -1.45
N HIS A 22 -8.99 11.58 -2.00
CA HIS A 22 -10.01 11.45 -3.04
C HIS A 22 -9.49 11.23 -4.46
N SER A 23 -8.19 11.33 -4.71
CA SER A 23 -7.66 11.48 -6.07
C SER A 23 -7.00 10.23 -6.69
N THR A 24 -6.68 9.18 -5.94
CA THR A 24 -6.02 7.98 -6.51
C THR A 24 -6.59 6.66 -5.97
N PRO A 25 -7.30 5.86 -6.80
CA PRO A 25 -7.94 4.61 -6.38
C PRO A 25 -6.96 3.43 -6.15
N ILE A 26 -5.66 3.63 -6.40
CA ILE A 26 -4.62 2.64 -6.16
C ILE A 26 -3.39 3.40 -5.67
N SER A 27 -2.92 3.10 -4.46
CA SER A 27 -1.97 3.98 -3.80
C SER A 27 -0.89 3.16 -3.12
N PRO A 28 0.32 3.06 -3.71
CA PRO A 28 1.55 2.61 -3.05
C PRO A 28 1.74 3.22 -1.65
N VAL A 29 1.10 4.35 -1.42
CA VAL A 29 1.12 5.07 -0.18
C VAL A 29 0.24 4.44 0.91
N THR A 30 -0.88 3.79 0.58
CA THR A 30 -1.66 2.98 1.55
C THR A 30 -0.92 1.73 2.00
N ILE A 31 -0.23 1.06 1.08
CA ILE A 31 0.68 -0.06 1.39
C ILE A 31 1.76 0.42 2.35
N ARG A 32 2.33 1.59 2.10
CA ARG A 32 3.37 2.17 2.94
C ARG A 32 2.87 2.51 4.34
N LEU A 33 1.67 3.10 4.47
CA LEU A 33 1.02 3.33 5.77
C LEU A 33 0.80 2.01 6.52
N HIS A 34 0.38 0.96 5.81
CA HIS A 34 0.22 -0.37 6.40
C HIS A 34 1.55 -0.93 6.92
N HIS A 35 2.62 -0.86 6.12
CA HIS A 35 3.96 -1.31 6.51
C HIS A 35 4.49 -0.53 7.71
N GLU A 36 4.28 0.79 7.77
CA GLU A 36 4.67 1.61 8.91
C GLU A 36 3.93 1.22 10.19
N TYR A 37 2.62 0.96 10.09
CA TYR A 37 1.83 0.43 11.19
C TYR A 37 2.35 -0.93 11.68
N VAL A 38 2.63 -1.87 10.76
CA VAL A 38 3.15 -3.21 11.10
C VAL A 38 4.51 -3.10 11.77
N LYS A 39 5.44 -2.33 11.19
CA LYS A 39 6.77 -2.07 11.74
C LYS A 39 6.70 -1.46 13.14
N THR A 40 5.81 -0.48 13.36
CA THR A 40 5.62 0.16 14.67
C THR A 40 5.02 -0.80 15.69
N CYS A 41 4.10 -1.68 15.26
CA CYS A 41 3.58 -2.75 16.12
C CYS A 41 4.69 -3.73 16.53
N GLU A 42 5.56 -4.13 15.61
CA GLU A 42 6.65 -5.09 15.85
C GLU A 42 7.75 -4.51 16.73
N SER A 43 8.20 -3.29 16.44
CA SER A 43 9.15 -2.56 17.30
C SER A 43 8.54 -2.21 18.66
N GLY A 44 7.24 -1.95 18.72
CA GLY A 44 6.47 -1.82 19.96
C GLY A 44 6.42 -3.12 20.79
N LYS A 45 6.34 -4.30 20.16
CA LYS A 45 6.43 -5.61 20.86
C LYS A 45 7.81 -5.79 21.53
N ALA A 46 8.89 -5.24 20.96
CA ALA A 46 10.21 -5.21 21.61
C ALA A 46 10.25 -4.25 22.82
N TRP A 47 9.51 -3.13 22.76
CA TRP A 47 9.39 -2.14 23.84
C TRP A 47 8.41 -2.52 24.96
N LYS A 48 7.42 -3.38 24.70
CA LYS A 48 6.43 -3.86 25.68
C LYS A 48 7.03 -4.61 26.86
N LYS A 49 8.28 -5.09 26.77
CA LYS A 49 9.01 -5.66 27.93
C LYS A 49 9.36 -4.62 29.01
N LYS A 50 9.27 -3.31 28.73
CA LYS A 50 9.77 -2.25 29.63
C LYS A 50 8.72 -1.31 30.26
N ARG A 51 7.46 -1.28 29.83
CA ARG A 51 6.46 -0.34 30.36
C ARG A 51 5.08 -0.96 30.57
N LYS A 52 4.88 -1.53 31.75
CA LYS A 52 3.56 -1.92 32.31
C LYS A 52 2.82 -0.77 33.02
N ALA A 53 3.25 0.49 32.85
CA ALA A 53 2.89 1.57 33.78
C ALA A 53 2.02 2.72 33.21
N PHE A 54 1.57 2.67 31.94
CA PHE A 54 0.82 3.79 31.33
C PHE A 54 -0.48 3.40 30.61
N GLN A 55 -0.97 2.17 30.80
CA GLN A 55 -2.25 1.77 30.20
C GLN A 55 -3.41 2.18 31.11
N GLY A 56 -4.00 3.34 30.81
CA GLY A 56 -5.34 3.67 31.28
C GLY A 56 -6.32 2.59 30.81
N VAL A 57 -7.21 2.17 31.71
CA VAL A 57 -8.22 1.14 31.50
C VAL A 57 -9.09 1.53 30.29
N GLY A 58 -9.08 0.72 29.23
CA GLY A 58 -10.04 0.82 28.11
C GLY A 58 -9.50 1.20 26.72
N ARG A 59 -8.21 1.55 26.55
CA ARG A 59 -7.65 1.79 25.20
C ARG A 59 -6.92 0.57 24.65
N SER A 60 -7.30 0.14 23.44
CA SER A 60 -6.65 -0.97 22.74
C SER A 60 -5.21 -0.59 22.35
N ASP A 61 -4.29 -1.57 22.42
CA ASP A 61 -2.89 -1.40 22.01
C ASP A 61 -2.73 -0.83 20.59
N SER A 62 -3.68 -1.11 19.70
CA SER A 62 -3.70 -0.60 18.33
C SER A 62 -3.98 0.90 18.27
N SER A 63 -4.87 1.42 19.13
CA SER A 63 -5.21 2.86 19.15
C SER A 63 -4.01 3.70 19.58
N VAL A 64 -3.22 3.21 20.54
CA VAL A 64 -1.99 3.88 21.00
C VAL A 64 -0.93 3.94 19.90
N VAL A 65 -0.74 2.84 19.16
CA VAL A 65 0.19 2.82 18.02
C VAL A 65 -0.24 3.80 16.93
N ILE A 66 -1.53 3.84 16.62
CA ILE A 66 -2.09 4.77 15.64
C ILE A 66 -1.89 6.21 16.08
N ASP A 67 -2.19 6.53 17.35
CA ASP A 67 -1.99 7.87 17.90
C ASP A 67 -0.54 8.31 17.84
N ASN A 68 0.41 7.42 18.13
CA ASN A 68 1.84 7.73 18.04
C ASN A 68 2.28 8.03 16.60
N ILE A 69 1.81 7.25 15.63
CA ILE A 69 2.09 7.48 14.20
C ILE A 69 1.44 8.81 13.76
N LEU A 70 0.16 9.02 14.11
CA LEU A 70 -0.53 10.26 13.77
C LEU A 70 0.15 11.47 14.42
N GLN A 71 0.59 11.38 15.67
CA GLN A 71 1.31 12.45 16.35
C GLN A 71 2.68 12.74 15.72
N SER A 72 3.44 11.70 15.32
CA SER A 72 4.76 11.90 14.73
C SER A 72 4.73 12.52 13.34
N HIS A 73 3.61 12.39 12.63
CA HIS A 73 3.47 12.87 11.26
C HIS A 73 2.54 14.09 11.13
N HIS A 74 1.45 14.18 11.89
CA HIS A 74 0.48 15.26 11.76
C HIS A 74 0.87 16.49 12.59
N ARG A 75 1.41 17.53 11.92
CA ARG A 75 1.93 18.76 12.56
C ARG A 75 1.00 19.42 13.57
N ASN A 76 -0.31 19.33 13.35
CA ASN A 76 -1.33 19.96 14.18
C ASN A 76 -1.99 19.00 15.18
N TRP A 77 -1.45 17.78 15.36
CA TRP A 77 -2.06 16.74 16.20
C TRP A 77 -2.43 17.24 17.60
N ASP A 78 -1.51 17.94 18.27
CA ASP A 78 -1.72 18.42 19.63
C ASP A 78 -2.77 19.54 19.71
N SER A 79 -2.99 20.27 18.61
CA SER A 79 -4.00 21.32 18.50
C SER A 79 -5.40 20.83 18.10
N LEU A 80 -5.55 19.55 17.73
CA LEU A 80 -6.85 18.98 17.37
C LEU A 80 -7.68 18.63 18.60
N ASP A 81 -8.98 18.91 18.51
CA ASP A 81 -9.99 18.44 19.45
C ASP A 81 -10.22 16.92 19.31
N ASP A 82 -11.03 16.37 20.22
CA ASP A 82 -11.33 14.93 20.20
C ASP A 82 -12.06 14.49 18.94
N THR A 83 -12.86 15.38 18.35
CA THR A 83 -13.56 15.14 17.07
C THR A 83 -12.56 14.97 15.93
N GLY A 84 -11.63 15.93 15.79
CA GLY A 84 -10.59 15.90 14.76
C GLY A 84 -9.67 14.69 14.90
N LYS A 85 -9.23 14.37 16.11
CA LYS A 85 -8.43 13.17 16.38
C LYS A 85 -9.18 11.89 16.04
N SER A 86 -10.48 11.82 16.35
CA SER A 86 -11.32 10.67 16.00
C SER A 86 -11.50 10.51 14.49
N ALA A 87 -11.67 11.61 13.76
CA ALA A 87 -11.75 11.59 12.30
C ALA A 87 -10.43 11.09 11.67
N LEU A 88 -9.28 11.57 12.14
CA LEU A 88 -7.97 11.09 11.66
C LEU A 88 -7.76 9.61 11.96
N ARG A 89 -8.15 9.12 13.15
CA ARG A 89 -8.09 7.69 13.47
C ARG A 89 -8.96 6.88 12.52
N ALA A 90 -10.20 7.31 12.27
CA ALA A 90 -11.09 6.61 11.35
C ALA A 90 -10.49 6.52 9.93
N ARG A 91 -9.95 7.62 9.41
CA ARG A 91 -9.22 7.65 8.13
C ARG A 91 -8.01 6.73 8.13
N PHE A 92 -7.21 6.75 9.20
CA PHE A 92 -6.06 5.85 9.34
C PHE A 92 -6.51 4.37 9.33
N HIS A 93 -7.58 4.04 10.05
CA HIS A 93 -8.12 2.68 10.08
C HIS A 93 -8.56 2.21 8.70
N GLU A 94 -9.22 3.07 7.94
CA GLU A 94 -9.63 2.81 6.57
C GLU A 94 -8.42 2.61 5.63
N CYS A 95 -7.47 3.56 5.63
CA CYS A 95 -6.26 3.49 4.82
C CYS A 95 -5.42 2.25 5.15
N LYS A 96 -5.26 1.94 6.45
CA LYS A 96 -4.55 0.75 6.93
C LYS A 96 -5.21 -0.53 6.44
N ARG A 97 -6.55 -0.59 6.43
CA ARG A 97 -7.29 -1.76 5.98
C ARG A 97 -7.05 -2.00 4.48
N TYR A 98 -7.19 -0.97 3.66
CA TYR A 98 -6.95 -1.09 2.21
C TYR A 98 -5.48 -1.40 1.93
N GLY A 99 -4.57 -0.72 2.62
CA GLY A 99 -3.14 -0.98 2.53
C GLY A 99 -2.80 -2.44 2.80
N LYS A 100 -3.48 -3.10 3.75
CA LYS A 100 -3.30 -4.54 4.02
C LYS A 100 -3.67 -5.42 2.82
N GLY A 101 -4.79 -5.14 2.15
CA GLY A 101 -5.21 -5.88 0.96
C GLY A 101 -4.27 -5.67 -0.23
N TRP A 102 -3.86 -4.41 -0.45
CA TRP A 102 -2.89 -4.07 -1.48
C TRP A 102 -1.50 -4.66 -1.21
N SER A 103 -1.06 -4.70 0.05
CA SER A 103 0.22 -5.34 0.43
C SER A 103 0.18 -6.83 0.11
N LEU A 104 -0.92 -7.50 0.46
CA LEU A 104 -1.11 -8.93 0.15
C LEU A 104 -1.08 -9.21 -1.36
N LEU A 105 -1.71 -8.34 -2.16
CA LEU A 105 -1.67 -8.46 -3.62
C LEU A 105 -0.25 -8.28 -4.16
N ALA A 106 0.45 -7.24 -3.70
CA ALA A 106 1.81 -6.93 -4.13
C ALA A 106 2.83 -7.99 -3.72
N ASP A 107 2.70 -8.55 -2.51
CA ASP A 107 3.58 -9.58 -1.99
C ASP A 107 3.42 -10.90 -2.77
N SER A 108 2.21 -11.20 -3.26
CA SER A 108 1.92 -12.45 -3.96
C SER A 108 2.03 -12.36 -5.48
N LEU A 109 1.63 -11.24 -6.09
CA LEU A 109 1.59 -11.05 -7.55
C LEU A 109 2.68 -10.10 -8.08
N GLY A 110 3.47 -9.49 -7.20
CA GLY A 110 4.44 -8.45 -7.56
C GLY A 110 3.86 -7.04 -7.51
N ARG A 111 4.72 -6.03 -7.48
CA ARG A 111 4.35 -4.60 -7.44
C ARG A 111 3.74 -4.12 -8.76
N SER A 112 4.03 -4.80 -9.87
CA SER A 112 3.34 -4.66 -11.15
C SER A 112 1.82 -4.83 -11.03
N SER A 113 1.34 -5.65 -10.09
CA SER A 113 -0.09 -5.82 -9.83
C SER A 113 -0.77 -4.54 -9.36
N ILE A 114 -0.04 -3.63 -8.71
CA ILE A 114 -0.53 -2.31 -8.28
C ILE A 114 -0.66 -1.40 -9.51
N LEU A 115 0.31 -1.46 -10.44
CA LEU A 115 0.34 -0.61 -11.63
C LEU A 115 -0.70 -1.02 -12.67
N LEU A 116 -0.87 -2.32 -12.88
CA LEU A 116 -1.77 -2.90 -13.88
C LEU A 116 -3.14 -3.28 -13.30
N CYS A 117 -3.41 -2.91 -12.04
CA CYS A 117 -4.65 -3.29 -11.39
C CYS A 117 -5.87 -2.74 -12.14
N SER A 118 -6.81 -3.62 -12.47
CA SER A 118 -8.11 -3.18 -13.00
C SER A 118 -8.93 -2.46 -11.93
N GLN A 119 -9.85 -1.57 -12.36
CA GLN A 119 -10.81 -0.92 -11.45
C GLN A 119 -11.68 -1.93 -10.69
N LYS A 120 -11.97 -3.09 -11.29
CA LYS A 120 -12.74 -4.16 -10.63
C LYS A 120 -12.00 -4.72 -9.41
N LEU A 121 -10.71 -5.01 -9.56
CA LEU A 121 -9.87 -5.51 -8.48
C LEU A 121 -9.65 -4.44 -7.40
N ALA A 122 -9.46 -3.18 -7.80
CA ALA A 122 -9.40 -2.06 -6.87
C ALA A 122 -10.69 -1.92 -6.04
N ASN A 123 -11.86 -1.90 -6.70
CA ASN A 123 -13.16 -1.85 -6.01
C ASN A 123 -13.37 -3.03 -5.06
N LEU A 124 -12.86 -4.21 -5.43
CA LEU A 124 -12.95 -5.41 -4.61
C LEU A 124 -12.05 -5.34 -3.37
N ILE A 125 -10.86 -4.75 -3.46
CA ILE A 125 -9.99 -4.46 -2.30
C ILE A 125 -10.62 -3.37 -1.40
N HIS A 126 -11.29 -2.39 -2.01
CA HIS A 126 -12.03 -1.36 -1.28
C HIS A 126 -13.34 -1.88 -0.65
N ASN A 127 -13.85 -3.03 -1.08
CA ASN A 127 -15.07 -3.60 -0.53
C ASN A 127 -14.84 -4.13 0.89
N THR A 128 -15.62 -3.60 1.84
CA THR A 128 -15.50 -3.91 3.27
C THR A 128 -15.88 -5.34 3.63
N THR A 129 -16.66 -6.01 2.78
CA THR A 129 -17.09 -7.41 2.97
C THR A 129 -16.06 -8.40 2.42
N MET A 130 -15.10 -7.92 1.64
CA MET A 130 -14.04 -8.76 1.09
C MET A 130 -13.08 -9.19 2.19
N THR A 131 -12.99 -10.49 2.42
CA THR A 131 -12.04 -11.04 3.40
C THR A 131 -10.67 -11.28 2.75
N LEU A 132 -9.61 -11.20 3.54
CA LEU A 132 -8.26 -11.55 3.07
C LEU A 132 -8.14 -12.99 2.60
N LYS A 133 -8.94 -13.90 3.17
CA LYS A 133 -8.99 -15.31 2.74
C LYS A 133 -9.56 -15.43 1.33
N THR A 134 -10.63 -14.69 1.04
CA THR A 134 -11.22 -14.63 -0.29
C THR A 134 -10.26 -13.99 -1.28
N LEU A 135 -9.55 -12.93 -0.88
CA LEU A 135 -8.53 -12.29 -1.71
C LEU A 135 -7.37 -13.24 -2.03
N ASN A 136 -6.86 -13.97 -1.03
CA ASN A 136 -5.85 -15.00 -1.24
C ASN A 136 -6.30 -16.09 -2.20
N PHE A 137 -7.53 -16.58 -2.05
CA PHE A 137 -8.06 -17.59 -2.98
C PHE A 137 -8.08 -17.08 -4.43
N MET A 138 -8.42 -15.81 -4.66
CA MET A 138 -8.37 -15.21 -6.00
C MET A 138 -6.94 -15.06 -6.52
N ILE A 139 -6.00 -14.68 -5.66
CA ILE A 139 -4.58 -14.60 -5.99
C ILE A 139 -4.07 -15.97 -6.43
N ASP A 140 -4.33 -17.02 -5.64
CA ASP A 140 -3.95 -18.39 -5.96
C ASP A 140 -4.56 -18.85 -7.28
N ASP A 141 -5.83 -18.50 -7.54
CA ASP A 141 -6.53 -18.82 -8.78
C ASP A 141 -5.89 -18.11 -9.99
N ILE A 142 -5.52 -16.83 -9.87
CA ILE A 142 -4.80 -16.09 -10.91
C ILE A 142 -3.45 -16.75 -11.20
N GLN A 143 -2.66 -17.02 -10.17
CA GLN A 143 -1.34 -17.63 -10.32
C GLN A 143 -1.42 -19.01 -11.00
N PHE A 144 -2.43 -19.81 -10.67
CA PHE A 144 -2.59 -21.16 -11.21
C PHE A 144 -3.19 -21.17 -12.62
N ARG A 145 -4.23 -20.35 -12.88
CA ARG A 145 -5.00 -20.41 -14.13
C ARG A 145 -4.53 -19.45 -15.20
N GLN A 146 -3.75 -18.43 -14.86
CA GLN A 146 -3.40 -17.33 -15.76
C GLN A 146 -1.88 -17.12 -15.82
N PRO A 147 -1.10 -18.12 -16.30
CA PRO A 147 0.36 -17.99 -16.42
C PRO A 147 0.78 -16.83 -17.34
N ASP A 148 -0.02 -16.52 -18.35
CA ASP A 148 0.21 -15.39 -19.24
C ASP A 148 0.17 -14.04 -18.49
N ILE A 149 -0.80 -13.88 -17.57
CA ILE A 149 -0.89 -12.69 -16.72
C ILE A 149 0.34 -12.61 -15.82
N MET A 150 0.77 -13.72 -15.23
CA MET A 150 1.98 -13.75 -14.40
C MET A 150 3.23 -13.35 -15.19
N GLY A 151 3.36 -13.79 -16.44
CA GLY A 151 4.44 -13.37 -17.33
C GLY A 151 4.41 -11.87 -17.65
N ILE A 152 3.22 -11.30 -17.86
CA ILE A 152 3.06 -9.84 -18.05
C ILE A 152 3.49 -9.08 -16.79
N LEU A 153 3.02 -9.51 -15.62
CA LEU A 153 3.37 -8.91 -14.33
C LEU A 153 4.88 -8.93 -14.11
N GLU A 154 5.54 -10.06 -14.36
CA GLU A 154 6.99 -10.19 -14.24
C GLU A 154 7.76 -9.23 -15.15
N VAL A 155 7.33 -9.07 -16.41
CA VAL A 155 7.98 -8.15 -17.35
C VAL A 155 7.84 -6.69 -16.91
N VAL A 156 6.71 -6.33 -16.32
CA VAL A 156 6.40 -4.96 -15.90
C VAL A 156 6.90 -4.66 -14.48
N GLU A 157 7.39 -5.66 -13.74
CA GLU A 157 7.84 -5.50 -12.36
C GLU A 157 8.93 -4.44 -12.21
N GLN A 158 9.91 -4.39 -13.11
CA GLN A 158 10.97 -3.38 -13.06
C GLN A 158 10.44 -1.94 -13.24
N LEU A 159 9.41 -1.78 -14.08
CA LEU A 159 8.74 -0.49 -14.26
C LEU A 159 7.99 -0.08 -12.98
N ALA A 160 7.30 -1.04 -12.36
CA ALA A 160 6.59 -0.80 -11.11
C ALA A 160 7.54 -0.44 -9.97
N ASP A 161 8.68 -1.12 -9.86
CA ASP A 161 9.73 -0.83 -8.88
C ASP A 161 10.25 0.60 -9.00
N ASP A 162 10.57 1.01 -10.23
CA ASP A 162 11.06 2.36 -10.53
C ASP A 162 10.03 3.43 -10.17
N LEU A 163 8.76 3.21 -10.52
CA LEU A 163 7.71 4.17 -10.21
C LEU A 163 7.43 4.24 -8.70
N VAL A 164 7.41 3.10 -8.02
CA VAL A 164 7.12 3.03 -6.57
C VAL A 164 8.27 3.60 -5.74
N HIS A 165 9.53 3.33 -6.11
CA HIS A 165 10.69 3.73 -5.31
C HIS A 165 11.29 5.07 -5.75
N ASN A 166 11.37 5.31 -7.06
CA ASN A 166 12.07 6.47 -7.63
C ASN A 166 11.11 7.57 -8.09
N GLY A 167 9.80 7.29 -8.18
CA GLY A 167 8.79 8.22 -8.71
C GLY A 167 8.97 8.54 -10.20
N ARG A 168 9.86 7.82 -10.89
CA ARG A 168 10.18 7.99 -12.31
C ARG A 168 10.70 6.68 -12.88
N VAL A 169 10.46 6.46 -14.16
CA VAL A 169 10.93 5.29 -14.89
C VAL A 169 12.42 5.41 -15.18
N LEU A 170 13.21 4.41 -14.78
CA LEU A 170 14.66 4.35 -15.03
C LEU A 170 15.05 3.15 -15.91
N CYS A 171 14.19 2.13 -15.97
CA CYS A 171 14.39 0.94 -16.78
C CYS A 171 14.25 1.24 -18.28
N ASP A 172 14.86 0.38 -19.10
CA ASP A 172 14.73 0.47 -20.55
C ASP A 172 13.33 0.05 -20.99
N VAL A 173 12.47 1.06 -21.19
CA VAL A 173 11.10 0.89 -21.65
C VAL A 173 11.04 0.14 -22.98
N SER A 174 12.03 0.30 -23.86
CA SER A 174 12.05 -0.36 -25.18
C SER A 174 12.18 -1.88 -25.03
N SER A 175 13.03 -2.33 -24.09
CA SER A 175 13.17 -3.73 -23.74
C SER A 175 11.88 -4.30 -23.13
N VAL A 176 11.25 -3.56 -22.21
CA VAL A 176 9.96 -3.95 -21.59
C VAL A 176 8.88 -4.11 -22.67
N LEU A 177 8.73 -3.12 -23.56
CA LEU A 177 7.76 -3.16 -24.65
C LEU A 177 8.02 -4.30 -25.65
N THR A 178 9.28 -4.63 -25.90
CA THR A 178 9.65 -5.75 -26.78
C THR A 178 9.20 -7.07 -26.16
N LYS A 179 9.53 -7.31 -24.89
CA LYS A 179 9.09 -8.51 -24.16
C LYS A 179 7.56 -8.63 -24.10
N LEU A 180 6.85 -7.52 -23.85
CA LEU A 180 5.39 -7.51 -23.86
C LEU A 180 4.80 -7.86 -25.24
N ARG A 181 5.43 -7.37 -26.32
CA ARG A 181 5.02 -7.77 -27.67
C ARG A 181 5.25 -9.26 -27.89
N ASP A 182 6.38 -9.80 -27.48
CA ASP A 182 6.69 -11.23 -27.63
C ASP A 182 5.67 -12.11 -26.90
N ILE A 183 5.33 -11.75 -25.66
CA ILE A 183 4.26 -12.41 -24.89
C ILE A 183 2.93 -12.35 -25.65
N ARG A 184 2.54 -11.17 -26.15
CA ARG A 184 1.29 -11.01 -26.91
C ARG A 184 1.23 -11.91 -28.15
N HIS A 185 2.34 -12.14 -28.83
CA HIS A 185 2.38 -13.04 -29.99
C HIS A 185 2.35 -14.53 -29.58
N SER A 186 2.82 -14.86 -28.37
CA SER A 186 2.78 -16.21 -27.80
C SER A 186 1.41 -16.60 -27.23
N ILE A 187 0.56 -15.63 -26.89
CA ILE A 187 -0.79 -15.88 -26.37
C ILE A 187 -1.72 -16.39 -27.51
N ALA A 188 -2.42 -17.49 -27.22
CA ALA A 188 -3.36 -18.11 -28.15
C ALA A 188 -4.44 -17.11 -28.63
N PRO A 189 -4.92 -17.18 -29.87
CA PRO A 189 -5.86 -16.21 -30.45
C PRO A 189 -7.14 -16.00 -29.62
N SER A 190 -7.61 -17.02 -28.89
CA SER A 190 -8.82 -16.99 -28.06
C SER A 190 -8.77 -16.06 -26.85
N HIS A 191 -7.59 -15.52 -26.49
CA HIS A 191 -7.40 -14.60 -25.37
C HIS A 191 -7.01 -13.18 -25.80
N ARG A 192 -6.95 -12.90 -27.12
CA ARG A 192 -6.54 -11.59 -27.64
C ARG A 192 -7.60 -10.50 -27.47
N ASP A 193 -8.86 -10.87 -27.29
CA ASP A 193 -9.98 -9.92 -27.20
C ASP A 193 -10.15 -9.29 -25.80
N PHE A 194 -9.30 -9.63 -24.84
CA PHE A 194 -9.36 -9.12 -23.46
C PHE A 194 -8.36 -8.01 -23.11
N PHE A 195 -7.52 -7.58 -24.07
CA PHE A 195 -6.51 -6.53 -23.89
C PHE A 195 -6.64 -5.40 -24.90
#